data_AF-A0A351MIT6-F1
#
_entry.id   AF-A0A351MIT6-F1
#
_cell.length_a   1.000
_cell.length_b   1.000
_cell.length_c   1.000
_cell.angle_alpha   90.00
_cell.angle_beta   90.00
_cell.angle_gamma   90.00
#
_symmetry.space_group_name_H-M   'P 1'
#
loop_
_entity.id
_entity.type
_entity.pdbx_description
1 polymer ?
#
loop_
_entity_poly.entity_id
_entity_poly.type
_entity_poly.pdbx_seq_one_letter_code
_entity_poly.pdbx_strand_id
1 'polypeptide(L)'
;AALLAAASEEVLAQVVSIAPLDRPRHPDIVPGDSARAVMVLDGLFGELVERRGLATYDPRLGSFEARLRLADWLRRRGERRCVGLYEELLAEWGLRPGWCEPLYRLGLWYSEQGDVEEAVATWSRGDQYSTDHGAHFLIYAANEFRRSAPEQAAALYAQAYEASAAHGDGWSMALALRGRAYARQRVGDLSGALAILSEPVAGVRAGEGAAALAIQRASLLFDAGEYAAAAQAASAAETLLAAVTEPLAGDGFESLLPTAQRCATWAARWAAASAWSATTSLVLEPTASGGWVGTMTVSLPAGAVPRWVTPAGLTVTEERDQRGTINRFYREYVLRVEAGAPLAQPVEVQVWSGAADEPQASLTMFISSAAAGESNNEVP
;
A
#
# COMPACT_ATOMS: atom_id res chain seq x y z
N ALA A 1 -19.64 -19.94 28.31
CA ALA A 1 -19.27 -21.30 28.75
C ALA A 1 -20.42 -22.02 29.44
N ALA A 2 -20.87 -21.59 30.64
CA ALA A 2 -21.99 -22.25 31.34
C ALA A 2 -23.30 -22.30 30.52
N LEU A 3 -23.64 -21.22 29.81
CA LEU A 3 -24.79 -21.19 28.89
C LEU A 3 -24.65 -22.15 27.70
N LEU A 4 -23.42 -22.35 27.18
CA LEU A 4 -23.16 -23.29 26.10
C LEU A 4 -23.34 -24.73 26.58
N ALA A 5 -22.80 -25.05 27.76
CA ALA A 5 -22.92 -26.37 28.37
C ALA A 5 -24.39 -26.74 28.69
N ALA A 6 -25.22 -25.75 29.04
CA ALA A 6 -26.64 -25.97 29.35
C ALA A 6 -27.56 -26.05 28.12
N ALA A 7 -27.13 -25.53 26.97
CA ALA A 7 -27.92 -25.56 25.74
C ALA A 7 -27.92 -26.95 25.10
N SER A 8 -29.03 -27.37 24.47
CA SER A 8 -29.09 -28.63 23.71
C SER A 8 -28.30 -28.54 22.40
N GLU A 9 -27.95 -29.69 21.83
CA GLU A 9 -27.26 -29.75 20.52
C GLU A 9 -28.10 -29.10 19.42
N GLU A 10 -29.42 -29.26 19.45
CA GLU A 10 -30.35 -28.65 18.48
C GLU A 10 -30.31 -27.13 18.55
N VAL A 11 -30.31 -26.55 19.76
CA VAL A 11 -30.24 -25.10 19.95
C VAL A 11 -28.90 -24.56 19.44
N LEU A 12 -27.80 -25.24 19.79
CA LEU A 12 -26.47 -24.82 19.34
C LEU A 12 -26.31 -24.93 17.81
N ALA A 13 -26.81 -26.01 17.20
CA ALA A 13 -26.78 -26.19 15.75
C ALA A 13 -27.67 -25.18 15.00
N GLN A 14 -28.82 -24.82 15.57
CA GLN A 14 -29.66 -23.75 15.04
C GLN A 14 -28.95 -22.40 15.08
N VAL A 15 -28.29 -22.07 16.21
CA VAL A 15 -27.49 -20.84 16.33
C VAL A 15 -26.38 -20.79 15.28
N VAL A 16 -25.66 -21.88 15.08
CA VAL A 16 -24.64 -21.99 14.03
C VAL A 16 -25.23 -21.78 12.64
N SER A 17 -26.43 -22.29 12.36
CA SER A 17 -27.08 -22.16 11.04
C SER A 17 -27.47 -20.71 10.73
N ILE A 18 -28.00 -19.98 11.72
CA ILE A 18 -28.53 -18.62 11.53
C ILE A 18 -27.52 -17.50 11.83
N ALA A 19 -26.37 -17.83 12.44
CA ALA A 19 -25.32 -16.85 12.68
C ALA A 19 -25.00 -16.15 11.36
N PRO A 20 -24.77 -14.83 11.31
CA PRO A 20 -24.32 -14.21 10.07
C PRO A 20 -23.07 -14.94 9.58
N LEU A 21 -23.01 -15.27 8.29
CA LEU A 21 -21.73 -15.68 7.71
C LEU A 21 -20.76 -14.54 8.00
N ASP A 22 -19.58 -14.88 8.52
CA ASP A 22 -18.44 -14.01 8.36
C ASP A 22 -18.09 -14.07 6.89
N ARG A 23 -18.97 -13.50 6.04
CA ARG A 23 -18.60 -13.17 4.67
C ARG A 23 -17.28 -12.42 4.86
N PRO A 24 -16.20 -12.74 4.12
CA PRO A 24 -15.21 -11.72 3.89
C PRO A 24 -16.07 -10.52 3.48
N ARG A 25 -16.20 -9.54 4.38
CA ARG A 25 -16.91 -8.32 4.04
C ARG A 25 -16.15 -7.94 2.79
N HIS A 26 -16.85 -7.93 1.64
CA HIS A 26 -16.26 -7.56 0.36
C HIS A 26 -15.23 -6.50 0.70
N PRO A 27 -13.91 -6.68 0.44
CA PRO A 27 -12.78 -5.76 0.66
C PRO A 27 -12.87 -4.50 1.59
N ASP A 28 -14.01 -3.85 1.71
CA ASP A 28 -14.31 -2.48 2.06
C ASP A 28 -14.80 -2.26 3.49
N ILE A 29 -14.65 -3.20 4.44
CA ILE A 29 -15.13 -2.94 5.80
C ILE A 29 -14.18 -3.40 6.90
N VAL A 30 -13.66 -2.37 7.59
CA VAL A 30 -12.88 -2.33 8.82
C VAL A 30 -13.09 -3.53 9.77
N PRO A 31 -12.00 -4.12 10.31
CA PRO A 31 -12.04 -5.23 11.25
C PRO A 31 -12.49 -4.76 12.63
N GLY A 32 -13.81 -4.74 12.85
CA GLY A 32 -14.41 -4.38 14.15
C GLY A 32 -15.23 -5.49 14.80
N ASP A 33 -16.01 -6.24 13.99
CA ASP A 33 -16.99 -7.20 14.54
C ASP A 33 -16.72 -8.67 14.16
N SER A 34 -15.91 -8.94 13.14
CA SER A 34 -15.68 -10.31 12.62
C SER A 34 -14.92 -11.21 13.59
N ALA A 35 -13.87 -10.70 14.24
CA ALA A 35 -13.07 -11.50 15.20
C ALA A 35 -13.92 -12.04 16.36
N ARG A 36 -14.86 -11.25 16.88
CA ARG A 36 -15.76 -11.69 17.96
C ARG A 36 -16.75 -12.76 17.49
N ALA A 37 -17.32 -12.60 16.30
CA ALA A 37 -18.24 -13.58 15.73
C ALA A 37 -17.52 -14.91 15.45
N VAL A 38 -16.30 -14.85 14.90
CA VAL A 38 -15.44 -16.01 14.68
C VAL A 38 -15.11 -16.73 15.99
N MET A 39 -14.70 -16.00 17.03
CA MET A 39 -14.43 -16.60 18.35
C MET A 39 -15.66 -17.30 18.95
N VAL A 40 -16.86 -16.72 18.79
CA VAL A 40 -18.10 -17.33 19.27
C VAL A 40 -18.41 -18.63 18.48
N LEU A 41 -18.29 -18.59 17.15
CA LEU A 41 -18.48 -19.77 16.30
C LEU A 41 -17.46 -20.87 16.61
N ASP A 42 -16.19 -20.51 16.84
CA ASP A 42 -15.16 -21.48 17.22
C ASP A 42 -15.47 -22.14 18.56
N GLY A 43 -15.98 -21.38 19.53
CA GLY A 43 -16.45 -21.91 20.80
C GLY A 43 -17.67 -22.83 20.67
N LEU A 44 -18.60 -22.51 19.76
CA LEU A 44 -19.78 -23.33 19.46
C LEU A 44 -19.40 -24.67 18.82
N PHE A 45 -18.51 -24.66 17.81
CA PHE A 45 -18.05 -25.90 17.18
C PHE A 45 -17.14 -26.72 18.09
N GLY A 46 -16.31 -26.08 18.93
CA GLY A 46 -15.56 -26.81 19.96
C GLY A 46 -16.48 -27.54 20.95
N GLU A 47 -17.59 -26.92 21.35
CA GLU A 47 -18.60 -27.58 22.18
C GLU A 47 -19.32 -28.72 21.43
N LEU A 48 -19.82 -28.47 20.22
CA LEU A 48 -20.58 -29.47 19.45
C LEU A 48 -19.72 -30.65 18.98
N VAL A 49 -18.61 -30.38 18.30
CA VAL A 49 -17.82 -31.41 17.61
C VAL A 49 -16.84 -32.09 18.57
N GLU A 50 -16.12 -31.35 19.40
CA GLU A 50 -15.06 -31.94 20.24
C GLU A 50 -15.61 -32.49 21.55
N ARG A 51 -16.45 -31.72 22.27
CA ARG A 51 -16.93 -32.15 23.60
C ARG A 51 -18.11 -33.09 23.54
N ARG A 52 -19.04 -32.85 22.62
CA ARG A 52 -20.24 -33.68 22.45
C ARG A 52 -20.11 -34.74 21.38
N GLY A 53 -19.02 -34.71 20.59
CA GLY A 53 -18.74 -35.73 19.59
C GLY A 53 -19.69 -35.69 18.40
N LEU A 54 -20.27 -34.53 18.09
CA LEU A 54 -21.15 -34.39 16.94
C LEU A 54 -20.38 -34.70 15.66
N ALA A 55 -20.89 -35.63 14.85
CA ALA A 55 -20.24 -36.05 13.62
C ALA A 55 -20.19 -34.89 12.61
N THR A 56 -19.15 -34.87 11.76
CA THR A 56 -19.00 -33.86 10.70
C THR A 56 -20.21 -33.78 9.76
N TYR A 57 -20.89 -34.92 9.55
CA TYR A 57 -22.07 -35.05 8.70
C TYR A 57 -23.36 -35.23 9.52
N ASP A 58 -23.40 -34.73 10.76
CA ASP A 58 -24.61 -34.80 11.56
C ASP A 58 -25.75 -33.98 10.89
N PRO A 59 -26.97 -34.55 10.78
CA PRO A 59 -28.09 -33.86 10.12
C PRO A 59 -28.43 -32.49 10.71
N ARG A 60 -28.11 -32.25 11.99
CA ARG A 60 -28.32 -30.94 12.63
C ARG A 60 -27.44 -29.84 12.03
N LEU A 61 -26.32 -30.20 11.41
CA LEU A 61 -25.45 -29.30 10.66
C LEU A 61 -25.71 -29.35 9.15
N GLY A 62 -26.84 -29.91 8.70
CA GLY A 62 -27.09 -30.18 7.27
C GLY A 62 -27.30 -28.94 6.39
N SER A 63 -27.60 -27.77 6.95
CA SER A 63 -27.76 -26.54 6.18
C SER A 63 -26.45 -26.15 5.48
N PHE A 64 -26.57 -25.50 4.31
CA PHE A 64 -25.41 -25.03 3.55
C PHE A 64 -24.50 -24.15 4.41
N GLU A 65 -25.09 -23.22 5.16
CA GLU A 65 -24.35 -22.27 5.97
C GLU A 65 -23.71 -22.93 7.19
N ALA A 66 -24.35 -23.91 7.83
CA ALA A 66 -23.74 -24.65 8.93
C ALA A 66 -22.54 -25.49 8.46
N ARG A 67 -22.66 -26.18 7.33
CA ARG A 67 -21.54 -26.91 6.71
C ARG A 67 -20.40 -25.99 6.30
N LEU A 68 -20.69 -24.84 5.71
CA LEU A 68 -19.69 -23.85 5.34
C LEU A 68 -18.92 -23.34 6.58
N ARG A 69 -19.63 -23.03 7.67
CA ARG A 69 -18.99 -22.59 8.92
C ARG A 69 -18.20 -23.71 9.61
N LEU A 70 -18.65 -24.96 9.50
CA LEU A 70 -17.89 -26.11 9.97
C LEU A 70 -16.60 -26.28 9.17
N ALA A 71 -16.66 -26.15 7.83
CA ALA A 71 -15.48 -26.18 6.98
C ALA A 71 -14.48 -25.07 7.34
N ASP A 72 -14.97 -23.87 7.61
CA ASP A 72 -14.15 -22.75 8.08
C ASP A 72 -13.51 -22.97 9.43
N TRP A 73 -14.26 -23.54 10.38
CA TRP A 73 -13.74 -23.91 11.68
C TRP A 73 -12.62 -24.94 11.56
N LEU A 74 -12.79 -25.96 10.71
CA LEU A 74 -11.75 -26.94 10.40
C LEU A 74 -10.53 -26.29 9.72
N ARG A 75 -10.74 -25.39 8.75
CA ARG A 75 -9.67 -24.65 8.04
C ARG A 75 -8.80 -23.86 9.02
N ARG A 76 -9.41 -23.07 9.91
CA ARG A 76 -8.68 -22.28 10.93
C ARG A 76 -7.83 -23.13 11.87
N ARG A 77 -8.15 -24.43 12.00
CA ARG A 77 -7.40 -25.41 12.79
C ARG A 77 -6.36 -26.17 11.99
N GLY A 78 -6.22 -25.90 10.70
CA GLY A 78 -5.32 -26.62 9.81
C GLY A 78 -5.79 -28.03 9.46
N GLU A 79 -7.08 -28.34 9.65
CA GLU A 79 -7.59 -29.68 9.44
C GLU A 79 -8.03 -29.89 7.98
N ARG A 80 -7.28 -30.71 7.24
CA ARG A 80 -7.54 -31.03 5.81
C ARG A 80 -8.96 -31.52 5.50
N ARG A 81 -9.71 -31.97 6.51
CA ARG A 81 -11.13 -32.36 6.37
C ARG A 81 -12.01 -31.22 5.81
N CYS A 82 -11.60 -29.95 5.95
CA CYS A 82 -12.31 -28.81 5.37
C CYS A 82 -12.44 -28.91 3.83
N VAL A 83 -11.45 -29.49 3.15
CA VAL A 83 -11.42 -29.60 1.68
C VAL A 83 -12.62 -30.37 1.14
N GLY A 84 -12.93 -31.53 1.75
CA GLY A 84 -14.07 -32.34 1.33
C GLY A 84 -15.39 -31.60 1.47
N LEU A 85 -15.58 -30.89 2.60
CA LEU A 85 -16.76 -30.06 2.80
C LEU A 85 -16.85 -28.91 1.80
N TYR A 86 -15.75 -28.23 1.49
CA TYR A 86 -15.78 -27.16 0.49
C TYR A 86 -16.13 -27.68 -0.92
N GLU A 87 -15.59 -28.83 -1.34
CA GLU A 87 -15.92 -29.41 -2.65
C GLU A 87 -17.39 -29.89 -2.74
N GLU A 88 -17.95 -30.44 -1.67
CA GLU A 88 -19.39 -30.74 -1.60
C GLU A 88 -20.24 -29.46 -1.68
N LEU A 89 -19.84 -28.41 -0.96
CA LEU A 89 -20.51 -27.11 -1.02
C LEU A 89 -20.37 -26.45 -2.39
N LEU A 90 -19.27 -26.66 -3.11
CA LEU A 90 -19.10 -26.21 -4.49
C LEU A 90 -20.06 -26.94 -5.44
N ALA A 91 -20.21 -28.25 -5.29
CA ALA A 91 -21.15 -29.03 -6.08
C ALA A 91 -22.61 -28.58 -5.84
N GLU A 92 -22.98 -28.28 -4.59
CA GLU A 92 -24.29 -27.74 -4.25
C GLU A 92 -24.47 -26.28 -4.70
N TRP A 93 -23.40 -25.48 -4.68
CA TRP A 93 -23.42 -24.08 -5.11
C TRP A 93 -23.77 -23.97 -6.61
N GLY A 94 -23.09 -24.75 -7.45
CA GLY A 94 -23.30 -24.77 -8.91
C GLY A 94 -22.96 -23.44 -9.61
N LEU A 95 -23.29 -23.30 -10.89
CA LEU A 95 -23.08 -22.04 -11.61
C LEU A 95 -24.23 -21.06 -11.35
N ARG A 96 -23.94 -19.90 -10.75
CA ARG A 96 -24.93 -18.83 -10.49
C ARG A 96 -24.26 -17.46 -10.33
N PRO A 97 -25.03 -16.35 -10.41
CA PRO A 97 -24.50 -15.03 -10.10
C PRO A 97 -24.05 -14.92 -8.63
N GLY A 98 -23.06 -14.06 -8.40
CA GLY A 98 -22.54 -13.72 -7.08
C GLY A 98 -21.23 -14.41 -6.70
N TRP A 99 -20.72 -14.01 -5.54
CA TRP A 99 -19.48 -14.50 -4.97
C TRP A 99 -19.60 -15.94 -4.47
N CYS A 100 -18.78 -16.85 -5.03
CA CYS A 100 -18.74 -18.24 -4.60
C CYS A 100 -17.88 -18.42 -3.34
N GLU A 101 -18.53 -18.34 -2.19
CA GLU A 101 -17.89 -18.40 -0.88
C GLU A 101 -17.06 -19.70 -0.64
N PRO A 102 -17.55 -20.91 -1.00
CA PRO A 102 -16.75 -22.13 -0.86
C PRO A 102 -15.49 -22.12 -1.74
N LEU A 103 -15.56 -21.56 -2.97
CA LEU A 103 -14.43 -21.50 -3.88
C LEU A 103 -13.32 -20.61 -3.33
N TYR A 104 -13.72 -19.43 -2.84
CA TYR A 104 -12.81 -18.49 -2.21
C TYR A 104 -12.05 -19.15 -1.07
N ARG A 105 -12.78 -19.79 -0.13
CA ARG A 105 -12.21 -20.37 1.08
C ARG A 105 -11.36 -21.62 0.83
N LEU A 106 -11.71 -22.42 -0.19
CA LEU A 106 -10.89 -23.55 -0.60
C LEU A 106 -9.54 -23.09 -1.15
N GLY A 107 -9.52 -22.06 -2.00
CA GLY A 107 -8.25 -21.49 -2.49
C GLY A 107 -7.45 -20.85 -1.36
N LEU A 108 -8.12 -20.15 -0.43
CA LEU A 108 -7.47 -19.58 0.76
C LEU A 108 -6.82 -20.66 1.62
N TRP A 109 -7.46 -21.81 1.79
CA TRP A 109 -6.87 -22.92 2.52
C TRP A 109 -5.55 -23.38 1.88
N TYR A 110 -5.51 -23.62 0.56
CA TYR A 110 -4.27 -24.01 -0.12
C TYR A 110 -3.19 -22.92 -0.02
N SER A 111 -3.57 -21.65 -0.19
CA SER A 111 -2.67 -20.50 -0.01
C SER A 111 -2.06 -20.46 1.40
N GLU A 112 -2.86 -20.66 2.44
CA GLU A 112 -2.40 -20.72 3.84
C GLU A 112 -1.47 -21.92 4.12
N GLN A 113 -1.58 -23.00 3.35
CA GLN A 113 -0.65 -24.14 3.43
C GLN A 113 0.64 -23.92 2.63
N GLY A 114 0.69 -22.88 1.79
CA GLY A 114 1.78 -22.66 0.84
C GLY A 114 1.69 -23.53 -0.42
N ASP A 115 0.55 -24.20 -0.64
CA ASP A 115 0.25 -24.99 -1.83
C ASP A 115 -0.22 -24.03 -2.95
N VAL A 116 0.73 -23.29 -3.51
CA VAL A 116 0.49 -22.19 -4.46
C VAL A 116 -0.23 -22.69 -5.72
N GLU A 117 0.22 -23.80 -6.28
CA GLU A 117 -0.34 -24.37 -7.51
C GLU A 117 -1.79 -24.80 -7.32
N GLU A 118 -2.13 -25.43 -6.20
CA GLU A 118 -3.49 -25.83 -5.84
C GLU A 118 -4.40 -24.63 -5.57
N ALA A 119 -3.88 -23.57 -4.94
CA ALA A 119 -4.61 -22.32 -4.72
C ALA A 119 -4.96 -21.66 -6.07
N VAL A 120 -3.99 -21.54 -6.97
CA VAL A 120 -4.17 -21.02 -8.32
C VAL A 120 -5.16 -21.87 -9.11
N ALA A 121 -4.99 -23.20 -9.11
CA ALA A 121 -5.89 -24.11 -9.82
C ALA A 121 -7.33 -24.01 -9.30
N THR A 122 -7.49 -23.83 -7.99
CA THR A 122 -8.79 -23.66 -7.35
C THR A 122 -9.46 -22.36 -7.79
N TRP A 123 -8.82 -21.21 -7.59
CA TRP A 123 -9.42 -19.92 -7.95
C TRP A 123 -9.60 -19.74 -9.46
N SER A 124 -8.77 -20.38 -10.29
CA SER A 124 -8.96 -20.40 -11.75
C SER A 124 -10.27 -21.07 -12.20
N ARG A 125 -10.96 -21.80 -11.31
CA ARG A 125 -12.31 -22.34 -11.55
C ARG A 125 -13.43 -21.31 -11.39
N GLY A 126 -13.12 -20.02 -11.18
CA GLY A 126 -14.10 -18.95 -10.91
C GLY A 126 -15.33 -18.99 -11.82
N ASP A 127 -15.13 -19.06 -13.13
CA ASP A 127 -16.21 -19.08 -14.14
C ASP A 127 -17.07 -20.36 -14.11
N GLN A 128 -16.64 -21.41 -13.41
CA GLN A 128 -17.44 -22.62 -13.23
C GLN A 128 -18.52 -22.45 -12.15
N TYR A 129 -18.36 -21.46 -11.26
CA TYR A 129 -19.19 -21.26 -10.07
C TYR A 129 -19.78 -19.86 -9.93
N SER A 130 -19.31 -18.90 -10.72
CA SER A 130 -19.80 -17.53 -10.72
C SER A 130 -19.93 -16.99 -12.14
N THR A 131 -21.06 -16.36 -12.46
CA THR A 131 -21.29 -15.76 -13.77
C THR A 131 -20.80 -14.32 -13.89
N ASP A 132 -20.33 -13.72 -12.79
CA ASP A 132 -20.02 -12.29 -12.71
C ASP A 132 -18.77 -11.97 -11.85
N HIS A 133 -18.22 -12.95 -11.11
CA HIS A 133 -17.01 -12.76 -10.28
C HIS A 133 -15.80 -13.61 -10.71
N GLY A 134 -15.86 -14.29 -11.85
CA GLY A 134 -14.73 -15.11 -12.32
C GLY A 134 -13.42 -14.34 -12.44
N ALA A 135 -13.48 -13.10 -12.95
CA ALA A 135 -12.32 -12.22 -13.04
C ALA A 135 -11.69 -11.91 -11.67
N HIS A 136 -12.51 -11.75 -10.63
CA HIS A 136 -12.01 -11.52 -9.26
C HIS A 136 -11.23 -12.74 -8.77
N PHE A 137 -11.71 -13.96 -9.00
CA PHE A 137 -10.98 -15.17 -8.63
C PHE A 137 -9.66 -15.31 -9.40
N LEU A 138 -9.60 -14.92 -10.67
CA LEU A 138 -8.33 -14.86 -11.42
C LEU A 138 -7.33 -13.86 -10.80
N ILE A 139 -7.80 -12.75 -10.23
CA ILE A 139 -6.94 -11.80 -9.49
C ILE A 139 -6.36 -12.47 -8.23
N TYR A 140 -7.14 -13.25 -7.48
CA TYR A 140 -6.63 -14.04 -6.35
C TYR A 140 -5.59 -15.06 -6.79
N ALA A 141 -5.85 -15.80 -7.87
CA ALA A 141 -4.89 -16.74 -8.45
C ALA A 141 -3.59 -16.04 -8.87
N ALA A 142 -3.67 -14.87 -9.52
CA ALA A 142 -2.50 -14.10 -9.91
C ALA A 142 -1.67 -13.59 -8.70
N ASN A 143 -2.34 -13.24 -7.59
CA ASN A 143 -1.70 -12.74 -6.38
C ASN A 143 -0.77 -13.76 -5.72
N GLU A 144 -1.02 -15.06 -5.87
CA GLU A 144 -0.15 -16.14 -5.38
C GLU A 144 1.23 -16.11 -6.04
N PHE A 145 1.26 -15.91 -7.37
CA PHE A 145 2.51 -15.83 -8.12
C PHE A 145 3.19 -14.46 -8.08
N ARG A 146 2.49 -13.42 -7.61
CA ARG A 146 2.91 -12.02 -7.75
C ARG A 146 4.34 -11.73 -7.28
N ARG A 147 4.82 -12.44 -6.26
CA ARG A 147 6.18 -12.27 -5.71
C ARG A 147 7.21 -13.22 -6.29
N SER A 148 6.83 -14.47 -6.53
CA SER A 148 7.71 -15.60 -6.89
C SER A 148 7.83 -15.83 -8.40
N ALA A 149 6.77 -15.57 -9.17
CA ALA A 149 6.69 -15.84 -10.60
C ALA A 149 5.94 -14.69 -11.33
N PRO A 150 6.56 -13.50 -11.48
CA PRO A 150 5.88 -12.30 -11.98
C PRO A 150 5.29 -12.46 -13.39
N GLU A 151 5.92 -13.21 -14.29
CA GLU A 151 5.37 -13.44 -15.64
C GLU A 151 4.12 -14.34 -15.62
N GLN A 152 4.07 -15.33 -14.72
CA GLN A 152 2.87 -16.17 -14.54
C GLN A 152 1.72 -15.35 -13.95
N ALA A 153 2.02 -14.50 -12.95
CA ALA A 153 1.06 -13.55 -12.41
C ALA A 153 0.55 -12.59 -13.50
N ALA A 154 1.44 -12.04 -14.33
CA ALA A 154 1.06 -11.14 -15.43
C ALA A 154 0.11 -11.80 -16.44
N ALA A 155 0.31 -13.09 -16.76
CA ALA A 155 -0.58 -13.83 -17.64
C ALA A 155 -1.98 -14.02 -17.04
N LEU A 156 -2.07 -14.34 -15.73
CA LEU A 156 -3.36 -14.47 -15.05
C LEU A 156 -4.07 -13.12 -14.91
N TYR A 157 -3.36 -12.04 -14.61
CA TYR A 157 -3.96 -10.71 -14.61
C TYR A 157 -4.42 -10.28 -16.01
N ALA A 158 -3.73 -10.67 -17.08
CA ALA A 158 -4.21 -10.40 -18.43
C ALA A 158 -5.55 -11.12 -18.70
N GLN A 159 -5.67 -12.39 -18.29
CA GLN A 159 -6.95 -13.11 -18.35
C GLN A 159 -8.03 -12.43 -17.51
N ALA A 160 -7.69 -11.98 -16.29
CA ALA A 160 -8.61 -11.25 -15.44
C ALA A 160 -9.08 -9.93 -16.09
N TYR A 161 -8.18 -9.18 -16.73
CA TYR A 161 -8.52 -7.94 -17.44
C TYR A 161 -9.54 -8.19 -18.56
N GLU A 162 -9.29 -9.18 -19.42
CA GLU A 162 -10.21 -9.54 -20.51
C GLU A 162 -11.57 -10.00 -19.97
N ALA A 163 -11.57 -10.83 -18.92
CA ALA A 163 -12.80 -11.27 -18.26
C ALA A 163 -13.57 -10.09 -17.65
N SER A 164 -12.90 -9.16 -16.97
CA SER A 164 -13.54 -7.96 -16.41
C SER A 164 -14.08 -7.04 -17.50
N ALA A 165 -13.34 -6.85 -18.60
CA ALA A 165 -13.78 -6.03 -19.73
C ALA A 165 -15.04 -6.60 -20.38
N ALA A 166 -15.13 -7.92 -20.54
CA ALA A 166 -16.31 -8.61 -21.07
C ALA A 166 -17.56 -8.41 -20.20
N HIS A 167 -17.40 -8.26 -18.89
CA HIS A 167 -18.49 -8.02 -17.94
C HIS A 167 -18.74 -6.53 -17.65
N GLY A 168 -17.94 -5.63 -18.22
CA GLY A 168 -18.03 -4.19 -17.94
C GLY A 168 -17.70 -3.84 -16.50
N ASP A 169 -16.78 -4.56 -15.85
CA ASP A 169 -16.30 -4.30 -14.50
C ASP A 169 -14.99 -3.48 -14.54
N GLY A 170 -15.13 -2.15 -14.57
CA GLY A 170 -14.02 -1.22 -14.66
C GLY A 170 -13.11 -1.22 -13.42
N TRP A 171 -13.63 -1.61 -12.25
CA TRP A 171 -12.84 -1.74 -11.04
C TRP A 171 -11.90 -2.95 -11.12
N SER A 172 -12.41 -4.12 -11.49
CA SER A 172 -11.58 -5.31 -11.65
C SER A 172 -10.59 -5.20 -12.81
N MET A 173 -10.97 -4.51 -13.89
CA MET A 173 -10.03 -4.15 -14.95
C MET A 173 -8.84 -3.37 -14.38
N ALA A 174 -9.09 -2.35 -13.54
CA ALA A 174 -8.03 -1.59 -12.93
C ALA A 174 -7.16 -2.43 -11.99
N LEU A 175 -7.76 -3.30 -11.16
CA LEU A 175 -6.99 -4.20 -10.28
C LEU A 175 -6.07 -5.13 -11.09
N ALA A 176 -6.56 -5.68 -12.20
CA ALA A 176 -5.79 -6.50 -13.11
C ALA A 176 -4.61 -5.72 -13.73
N LEU A 177 -4.85 -4.50 -14.21
CA LEU A 177 -3.79 -3.61 -14.75
C LEU A 177 -2.74 -3.26 -13.69
N ARG A 178 -3.16 -2.94 -12.47
CA ARG A 178 -2.25 -2.69 -11.33
C ARG A 178 -1.35 -3.90 -11.05
N GLY A 179 -1.93 -5.10 -11.09
CA GLY A 179 -1.23 -6.38 -10.95
C GLY A 179 -0.20 -6.61 -12.05
N ARG A 180 -0.59 -6.41 -13.32
CA ARG A 180 0.31 -6.51 -14.49
C ARG A 180 1.46 -5.50 -14.40
N ALA A 181 1.18 -4.25 -14.02
CA ALA A 181 2.19 -3.22 -13.85
C ALA A 181 3.18 -3.57 -12.72
N TYR A 182 2.67 -4.12 -11.60
CA TYR A 182 3.53 -4.61 -10.53
C TYR A 182 4.46 -5.74 -11.01
N ALA A 183 3.95 -6.68 -11.81
CA ALA A 183 4.78 -7.74 -12.38
C ALA A 183 5.91 -7.20 -13.27
N ARG A 184 5.63 -6.19 -14.11
CA ARG A 184 6.65 -5.51 -14.92
C ARG A 184 7.68 -4.77 -14.07
N GLN A 185 7.24 -4.07 -13.03
CA GLN A 185 8.13 -3.42 -12.06
C GLN A 185 9.10 -4.43 -11.42
N ARG A 186 8.63 -5.63 -11.07
CA ARG A 186 9.45 -6.68 -10.43
C ARG A 186 10.58 -7.20 -11.31
N VAL A 187 10.43 -7.13 -12.63
CA VAL A 187 11.48 -7.51 -13.60
C VAL A 187 12.29 -6.30 -14.09
N GLY A 188 12.09 -5.12 -13.49
CA GLY A 188 12.83 -3.90 -13.83
C GLY A 188 12.31 -3.15 -15.06
N ASP A 189 11.17 -3.55 -15.63
CA ASP A 189 10.56 -2.88 -16.79
C ASP A 189 9.61 -1.77 -16.32
N LEU A 190 10.18 -0.63 -15.94
CA LEU A 190 9.42 0.55 -15.55
C LEU A 190 8.58 1.10 -16.70
N SER A 191 9.12 1.13 -17.92
CA SER A 191 8.42 1.62 -19.11
C SER A 191 7.15 0.83 -19.40
N GLY A 192 7.23 -0.50 -19.36
CA GLY A 192 6.09 -1.39 -19.55
C GLY A 192 5.07 -1.25 -18.42
N ALA A 193 5.53 -1.09 -17.17
CA ALA A 193 4.62 -0.83 -16.04
C ALA A 193 3.82 0.47 -16.24
N LEU A 194 4.47 1.56 -16.65
CA LEU A 194 3.81 2.85 -16.91
C LEU A 194 2.86 2.80 -18.11
N ALA A 195 3.22 2.05 -19.15
CA ALA A 195 2.35 1.83 -20.30
C ALA A 195 1.06 1.11 -19.90
N ILE A 196 1.18 0.03 -19.11
CA ILE A 196 0.04 -0.74 -18.59
C ILE A 196 -0.89 0.14 -17.73
N LEU A 197 -0.32 0.99 -16.85
CA LEU A 197 -1.12 1.90 -16.02
C LEU A 197 -1.82 3.02 -16.80
N SER A 198 -1.53 3.14 -18.10
CA SER A 198 -2.20 4.08 -19.00
C SER A 198 -3.25 3.40 -19.88
N GLU A 199 -3.41 2.07 -19.78
CA GLU A 199 -4.46 1.34 -20.49
C GLU A 199 -5.85 1.79 -19.98
N PRO A 200 -6.86 1.86 -20.87
CA PRO A 200 -8.17 2.34 -20.50
C PRO A 200 -8.92 1.32 -19.64
N VAL A 201 -9.77 1.84 -18.75
CA VAL A 201 -10.77 1.09 -18.01
C VAL A 201 -12.16 1.62 -18.34
N ALA A 202 -13.14 0.73 -18.44
CA ALA A 202 -14.50 1.06 -18.84
C ALA A 202 -15.51 0.25 -18.04
N GLY A 203 -16.75 0.72 -18.00
CA GLY A 203 -17.84 0.05 -17.28
C GLY A 203 -18.05 0.54 -15.85
N VAL A 204 -18.62 -0.33 -15.03
CA VAL A 204 -18.98 -0.07 -13.63
C VAL A 204 -17.72 0.33 -12.86
N ARG A 205 -17.80 1.46 -12.15
CA ARG A 205 -16.69 2.01 -11.34
C ARG A 205 -15.39 2.28 -12.11
N ALA A 206 -15.46 2.49 -13.43
CA ALA A 206 -14.28 2.83 -14.24
C ALA A 206 -13.58 4.13 -13.79
N GLY A 207 -14.32 5.12 -13.29
CA GLY A 207 -13.73 6.35 -12.74
C GLY A 207 -12.82 6.09 -11.53
N GLU A 208 -13.27 5.21 -10.63
CA GLU A 208 -12.49 4.77 -9.47
C GLU A 208 -11.28 3.95 -9.90
N GLY A 209 -11.47 3.03 -10.85
CA GLY A 209 -10.38 2.26 -11.44
C GLY A 209 -9.31 3.15 -12.07
N ALA A 210 -9.73 4.14 -12.86
CA ALA A 210 -8.84 5.10 -13.51
C ALA A 210 -8.07 5.94 -12.48
N ALA A 211 -8.74 6.39 -11.42
CA ALA A 211 -8.09 7.08 -10.31
C ALA A 211 -7.02 6.19 -9.66
N ALA A 212 -7.36 4.94 -9.32
CA ALA A 212 -6.40 4.01 -8.71
C ALA A 212 -5.16 3.77 -9.59
N LEU A 213 -5.33 3.66 -10.91
CA LEU A 213 -4.22 3.54 -11.87
C LEU A 213 -3.36 4.82 -11.91
N ALA A 214 -3.99 5.99 -11.95
CA ALA A 214 -3.28 7.28 -11.93
C ALA A 214 -2.45 7.46 -10.64
N ILE A 215 -2.98 7.03 -9.48
CA ILE A 215 -2.25 7.05 -8.20
C ILE A 215 -1.01 6.14 -8.26
N GLN A 216 -1.18 4.90 -8.74
CA GLN A 216 -0.04 3.99 -8.87
C GLN A 216 1.00 4.52 -9.87
N ARG A 217 0.55 5.14 -10.96
CA ARG A 217 1.43 5.77 -11.94
C ARG A 217 2.21 6.93 -11.32
N ALA A 218 1.56 7.80 -10.56
CA ALA A 218 2.22 8.88 -9.84
C ALA A 218 3.28 8.36 -8.87
N SER A 219 2.96 7.30 -8.11
CA SER A 219 3.92 6.66 -7.21
C SER A 219 5.12 6.05 -7.95
N LEU A 220 4.91 5.39 -9.09
CA LEU A 220 6.01 4.82 -9.87
C LEU A 220 6.90 5.89 -10.49
N LEU A 221 6.32 6.95 -11.04
CA LEU A 221 7.07 8.09 -11.58
C LEU A 221 7.87 8.79 -10.49
N PHE A 222 7.26 8.96 -9.31
CA PHE A 222 7.94 9.53 -8.16
C PHE A 222 9.14 8.68 -7.73
N ASP A 223 8.95 7.37 -7.59
CA ASP A 223 10.03 6.43 -7.24
C ASP A 223 11.13 6.36 -8.31
N ALA A 224 10.82 6.70 -9.56
CA ALA A 224 11.77 6.77 -10.66
C ALA A 224 12.51 8.12 -10.78
N GLY A 225 12.14 9.11 -9.95
CA GLY A 225 12.71 10.46 -10.02
C GLY A 225 12.06 11.39 -11.05
N GLU A 226 10.98 10.97 -11.69
CA GLU A 226 10.25 11.71 -12.73
C GLU A 226 9.21 12.65 -12.09
N TYR A 227 9.67 13.59 -11.24
CA TYR A 227 8.81 14.34 -10.33
C TYR A 227 7.76 15.21 -11.02
N ALA A 228 8.10 15.84 -12.15
CA ALA A 228 7.13 16.64 -12.91
C ALA A 228 6.00 15.77 -13.47
N ALA A 229 6.33 14.59 -14.02
CA ALA A 229 5.35 13.64 -14.51
C ALA A 229 4.54 13.01 -13.35
N ALA A 230 5.17 12.77 -12.20
CA ALA A 230 4.50 12.30 -10.99
C ALA A 230 3.46 13.32 -10.49
N ALA A 231 3.80 14.62 -10.49
CA ALA A 231 2.87 15.69 -10.12
C ALA A 231 1.65 15.72 -11.06
N GLN A 232 1.88 15.63 -12.37
CA GLN A 232 0.82 15.60 -13.37
C GLN A 232 -0.11 14.38 -13.18
N ALA A 233 0.47 13.20 -12.97
CA ALA A 233 -0.31 11.98 -12.71
C ALA A 233 -1.11 12.06 -11.40
N ALA A 234 -0.55 12.66 -10.35
CA ALA A 234 -1.24 12.85 -9.08
C ALA A 234 -2.40 13.85 -9.18
N SER A 235 -2.21 14.96 -9.90
CA SER A 235 -3.27 15.93 -10.17
C SER A 235 -4.41 15.33 -11.03
N ALA A 236 -4.06 14.48 -12.00
CA ALA A 236 -5.05 13.72 -12.76
C ALA A 236 -5.85 12.77 -11.86
N ALA A 237 -5.18 12.08 -10.92
CA ALA A 237 -5.86 11.24 -9.93
C ALA A 237 -6.82 12.03 -9.04
N GLU A 238 -6.42 13.21 -8.55
CA GLU A 238 -7.29 14.09 -7.76
C GLU A 238 -8.53 14.54 -8.55
N THR A 239 -8.35 14.88 -9.82
CA THR A 239 -9.45 15.25 -10.71
C THR A 239 -10.43 14.10 -10.91
N LEU A 240 -9.91 12.89 -11.16
CA LEU A 240 -10.72 11.68 -11.31
C LEU A 240 -11.48 11.37 -10.01
N LEU A 241 -10.83 11.54 -8.86
CA LEU A 241 -11.44 11.31 -7.55
C LEU A 241 -12.55 12.29 -7.21
N ALA A 242 -12.35 13.57 -7.53
CA ALA A 242 -13.38 14.59 -7.36
C ALA A 242 -14.62 14.32 -8.23
N ALA A 243 -14.48 13.57 -9.32
CA ALA A 243 -15.58 13.15 -10.18
C ALA A 243 -16.29 11.87 -9.72
N VAL A 244 -15.74 11.13 -8.73
CA VAL A 244 -16.40 9.97 -8.15
C VAL A 244 -17.51 10.44 -7.22
N THR A 245 -18.76 10.24 -7.62
CA THR A 245 -19.95 10.72 -6.89
C THR A 245 -20.47 9.73 -5.85
N GLU A 246 -20.10 8.45 -5.96
CA GLU A 246 -20.49 7.41 -5.01
C GLU A 246 -19.45 7.30 -3.88
N PRO A 247 -19.87 6.93 -2.66
CA PRO A 247 -18.91 6.60 -1.61
C PRO A 247 -17.99 5.48 -2.11
N LEU A 248 -16.67 5.70 -2.03
CA LEU A 248 -15.67 4.71 -2.40
C LEU A 248 -15.91 3.43 -1.58
N ALA A 249 -16.45 2.39 -2.22
CA ALA A 249 -16.65 1.08 -1.63
C ALA A 249 -15.52 0.17 -2.12
N GLY A 250 -14.34 0.19 -1.48
CA GLY A 250 -13.17 -0.53 -2.06
C GLY A 250 -12.01 -0.78 -1.11
N ASP A 251 -11.49 -2.02 -1.02
CA ASP A 251 -10.23 -2.42 -0.35
C ASP A 251 -9.16 -1.35 -0.51
N GLY A 252 -8.91 -0.61 0.57
CA GLY A 252 -7.79 0.31 0.66
C GLY A 252 -7.89 1.53 -0.24
N PHE A 253 -9.03 1.86 -0.85
CA PHE A 253 -9.16 3.12 -1.59
C PHE A 253 -8.98 4.33 -0.66
N GLU A 254 -9.50 4.23 0.56
CA GLU A 254 -9.29 5.22 1.62
C GLU A 254 -7.81 5.35 2.00
N SER A 255 -6.97 4.34 1.71
CA SER A 255 -5.52 4.41 1.86
C SER A 255 -4.80 4.96 0.61
N LEU A 256 -5.42 4.85 -0.57
CA LEU A 256 -4.87 5.34 -1.85
C LEU A 256 -4.99 6.86 -1.96
N LEU A 257 -6.11 7.46 -1.54
CA LEU A 257 -6.31 8.92 -1.61
C LEU A 257 -5.25 9.70 -0.81
N PRO A 258 -4.96 9.38 0.48
CA PRO A 258 -3.86 10.00 1.20
C PRO A 258 -2.50 9.77 0.53
N THR A 259 -2.30 8.63 -0.15
CA THR A 259 -1.08 8.36 -0.90
C THR A 259 -0.96 9.28 -2.11
N ALA A 260 -2.03 9.45 -2.87
CA ALA A 260 -2.13 10.38 -4.00
C ALA A 260 -1.86 11.82 -3.57
N GLN A 261 -2.55 12.27 -2.52
CA GLN A 261 -2.40 13.62 -1.97
C GLN A 261 -0.99 13.85 -1.45
N ARG A 262 -0.36 12.85 -0.83
CA ARG A 262 1.06 12.93 -0.47
C ARG A 262 1.91 13.07 -1.73
N CYS A 263 1.76 12.20 -2.73
CA CYS A 263 2.52 12.29 -3.98
C CYS A 263 2.33 13.65 -4.68
N ALA A 264 1.10 14.17 -4.76
CA ALA A 264 0.79 15.48 -5.32
C ALA A 264 1.43 16.61 -4.50
N THR A 265 1.26 16.60 -3.18
CA THR A 265 1.84 17.61 -2.28
C THR A 265 3.35 17.60 -2.38
N TRP A 266 3.98 16.44 -2.38
CA TRP A 266 5.42 16.30 -2.51
C TRP A 266 5.89 16.73 -3.90
N ALA A 267 5.28 16.23 -4.96
CA ALA A 267 5.71 16.58 -6.32
C ALA A 267 5.48 18.07 -6.66
N ALA A 268 4.39 18.69 -6.18
CA ALA A 268 4.16 20.14 -6.29
C ALA A 268 5.16 20.94 -5.46
N ARG A 269 5.48 20.49 -4.24
CA ARG A 269 6.55 21.09 -3.43
C ARG A 269 7.91 20.94 -4.10
N TRP A 270 8.19 19.85 -4.79
CA TRP A 270 9.45 19.63 -5.51
C TRP A 270 9.56 20.45 -6.79
N ALA A 271 8.45 20.65 -7.51
CA ALA A 271 8.40 21.56 -8.65
C ALA A 271 8.62 23.02 -8.22
N ALA A 272 8.25 23.37 -6.99
CA ALA A 272 8.33 24.73 -6.45
C ALA A 272 9.57 25.00 -5.56
N ALA A 273 10.18 23.96 -4.97
CA ALA A 273 11.26 24.07 -4.00
C ALA A 273 12.45 23.19 -4.37
N SER A 274 13.60 23.83 -4.42
CA SER A 274 14.89 23.31 -4.84
C SER A 274 15.80 22.87 -3.69
N ALA A 275 15.40 23.11 -2.44
CA ALA A 275 16.00 22.59 -1.22
C ALA A 275 14.91 22.40 -0.14
N TRP A 276 14.98 21.33 0.67
CA TRP A 276 13.88 20.94 1.57
C TRP A 276 14.11 21.31 3.04
N SER A 277 15.35 21.31 3.51
CA SER A 277 15.71 21.99 4.76
C SER A 277 17.20 22.31 4.77
N ALA A 278 17.52 23.52 5.17
CA ALA A 278 18.80 23.81 5.79
C ALA A 278 18.49 24.38 7.17
N THR A 279 19.39 24.18 8.13
CA THR A 279 19.33 24.93 9.39
C THR A 279 19.23 26.42 9.04
N THR A 280 18.10 27.07 9.34
CA THR A 280 17.81 28.47 8.98
C THR A 280 18.70 29.46 9.72
N SER A 281 19.33 28.99 10.81
CA SER A 281 20.34 29.72 11.57
C SER A 281 21.59 28.86 11.77
N LEU A 282 22.76 29.45 11.54
CA LEU A 282 24.05 28.85 11.85
C LEU A 282 24.74 29.73 12.89
N VAL A 283 24.96 29.17 14.07
CA VAL A 283 25.75 29.81 15.12
C VAL A 283 27.20 29.42 14.90
N LEU A 284 28.07 30.42 14.72
CA LEU A 284 29.51 30.22 14.71
C LEU A 284 30.06 30.43 16.12
N GLU A 285 30.88 29.50 16.59
CA GLU A 285 31.57 29.56 17.87
C GLU A 285 33.04 29.94 17.66
N PRO A 286 33.63 30.78 18.54
CA PRO A 286 35.03 31.13 18.45
C PRO A 286 35.92 29.91 18.77
N THR A 287 37.01 29.78 18.04
CA THR A 287 38.02 28.73 18.19
C THR A 287 39.22 29.23 18.99
N ALA A 288 39.98 28.32 19.60
CA ALA A 288 41.21 28.66 20.33
C ALA A 288 42.30 29.31 19.43
N SER A 289 42.19 29.16 18.11
CA SER A 289 43.11 29.74 17.13
C SER A 289 42.74 31.16 16.69
N GLY A 290 41.64 31.73 17.20
CA GLY A 290 41.15 33.06 16.85
C GLY A 290 40.19 33.12 15.65
N GLY A 291 39.92 31.98 15.00
CA GLY A 291 38.85 31.84 13.98
C GLY A 291 37.50 31.46 14.59
N TRP A 292 36.48 31.25 13.74
CA TRP A 292 35.12 30.86 14.14
C TRP A 292 34.67 29.63 13.36
N VAL A 293 33.91 28.72 13.99
CA VAL A 293 33.42 27.48 13.37
C VAL A 293 31.97 27.20 13.72
N GLY A 294 31.19 26.68 12.78
CA GLY A 294 29.86 26.14 13.05
C GLY A 294 29.54 25.00 12.10
N THR A 295 28.54 24.20 12.47
CA THR A 295 28.03 23.10 11.65
C THR A 295 26.61 23.39 11.22
N MET A 296 26.31 23.28 9.93
CA MET A 296 24.94 23.27 9.43
C MET A 296 24.59 21.88 8.88
N THR A 297 23.31 21.59 8.86
CA THR A 297 22.80 20.39 8.21
C THR A 297 21.87 20.77 7.08
N VAL A 298 22.16 20.26 5.88
CA VAL A 298 21.38 20.50 4.66
C VAL A 298 20.84 19.17 4.16
N SER A 299 19.53 19.06 4.01
CA SER A 299 18.88 17.90 3.41
C SER A 299 18.63 18.15 1.94
N LEU A 300 19.33 17.40 1.08
CA LEU A 300 19.17 17.47 -0.37
C LEU A 300 18.59 16.15 -0.91
N PRO A 301 17.93 16.17 -2.09
CA PRO A 301 17.46 14.94 -2.72
C PRO A 301 18.58 13.92 -2.93
N ALA A 302 18.26 12.63 -2.77
CA ALA A 302 19.18 11.54 -3.06
C ALA A 302 19.58 11.59 -4.56
N GLY A 303 20.87 11.79 -4.84
CA GLY A 303 21.40 11.98 -6.20
C GLY A 303 21.72 13.43 -6.59
N ALA A 304 21.30 14.42 -5.81
CA ALA A 304 21.78 15.79 -5.97
C ALA A 304 23.29 15.86 -5.66
N VAL A 305 24.05 16.45 -6.57
CA VAL A 305 25.46 16.79 -6.34
C VAL A 305 25.51 18.27 -5.93
N PRO A 306 25.73 18.56 -4.64
CA PRO A 306 25.81 19.94 -4.20
C PRO A 306 27.08 20.63 -4.75
N ARG A 307 26.93 21.88 -5.15
CA ARG A 307 28.03 22.85 -5.28
C ARG A 307 27.80 23.94 -4.25
N TRP A 308 28.78 24.12 -3.38
CA TRP A 308 28.75 25.12 -2.33
C TRP A 308 29.44 26.39 -2.83
N VAL A 309 28.72 27.50 -2.92
CA VAL A 309 29.34 28.79 -3.21
C VAL A 309 29.68 29.46 -1.89
N THR A 310 30.98 29.52 -1.60
CA THR A 310 31.50 30.12 -0.37
C THR A 310 31.73 31.62 -0.55
N PRO A 311 31.09 32.47 0.28
CA PRO A 311 31.40 33.89 0.33
C PRO A 311 32.87 34.15 0.68
N ALA A 312 33.40 35.30 0.25
CA ALA A 312 34.76 35.70 0.60
C ALA A 312 34.94 35.76 2.12
N GLY A 313 35.98 35.10 2.64
CA GLY A 313 36.27 35.02 4.08
C GLY A 313 35.65 33.83 4.80
N LEU A 314 34.88 32.99 4.10
CA LEU A 314 34.35 31.72 4.62
C LEU A 314 34.96 30.53 3.91
N THR A 315 35.18 29.46 4.66
CA THR A 315 35.51 28.13 4.13
C THR A 315 34.39 27.18 4.50
N VAL A 316 33.77 26.53 3.51
CA VAL A 316 32.76 25.50 3.73
C VAL A 316 33.37 24.16 3.36
N THR A 317 33.37 23.23 4.31
CA THR A 317 33.85 21.87 4.12
C THR A 317 32.73 20.90 4.43
N GLU A 318 32.58 19.88 3.58
CA GLU A 318 31.64 18.78 3.85
C GLU A 318 32.27 17.86 4.89
N GLU A 319 31.76 17.88 6.12
CA GLU A 319 32.18 16.95 7.16
C GLU A 319 31.41 15.65 6.94
N ARG A 320 32.02 14.72 6.21
CA ARG A 320 31.70 13.27 6.06
C ARG A 320 30.23 12.89 6.30
N ASP A 321 29.59 12.38 5.26
CA ASP A 321 28.30 11.64 5.20
C ASP A 321 28.14 10.53 6.27
N GLN A 322 27.91 10.89 7.54
CA GLN A 322 27.79 9.92 8.65
C GLN A 322 26.36 9.70 9.14
N ARG A 323 25.37 10.45 8.63
CA ARG A 323 23.97 10.22 9.00
C ARG A 323 23.19 9.37 8.00
N GLY A 324 23.76 9.11 6.83
CA GLY A 324 23.12 8.31 5.80
C GLY A 324 21.85 8.98 5.28
N THR A 325 21.21 8.33 4.31
CA THR A 325 19.93 8.74 3.78
C THR A 325 18.88 8.85 4.90
N ILE A 326 18.37 10.06 5.19
CA ILE A 326 17.27 10.29 6.17
C ILE A 326 16.09 9.37 5.84
N ASN A 327 15.87 9.19 4.54
CA ASN A 327 15.10 8.12 3.94
C ASN A 327 15.60 7.93 2.50
N ARG A 328 15.03 7.00 1.74
CA ARG A 328 15.43 6.73 0.34
C ARG A 328 15.44 7.97 -0.59
N PHE A 329 14.86 9.09 -0.17
CA PHE A 329 14.70 10.31 -0.97
C PHE A 329 15.64 11.46 -0.58
N TYR A 330 16.24 11.44 0.62
CA TYR A 330 17.07 12.55 1.10
C TYR A 330 18.43 12.06 1.57
N ARG A 331 19.47 12.80 1.21
CA ARG A 331 20.79 12.69 1.81
C ARG A 331 21.02 13.92 2.67
N GLU A 332 21.43 13.66 3.91
CA GLU A 332 21.79 14.71 4.85
C GLU A 332 23.27 15.05 4.66
N TYR A 333 23.56 16.31 4.37
CA TYR A 333 24.91 16.84 4.27
C TYR A 333 25.18 17.66 5.52
N VAL A 334 26.23 17.30 6.27
CA VAL A 334 26.73 18.12 7.37
C VAL A 334 27.86 18.96 6.83
N LEU A 335 27.70 20.29 6.87
CA LEU A 335 28.70 21.22 6.41
C LEU A 335 29.30 21.94 7.61
N ARG A 336 30.62 21.95 7.64
CA ARG A 336 31.40 22.76 8.55
C ARG A 336 31.76 24.06 7.87
N VAL A 337 31.39 25.17 8.50
CA VAL A 337 31.66 26.53 8.04
C VAL A 337 32.67 27.17 8.97
N GLU A 338 33.75 27.70 8.41
CA GLU A 338 34.83 28.35 9.13
C GLU A 338 35.01 29.79 8.66
N ALA A 339 35.22 30.72 9.59
CA ALA A 339 35.53 32.13 9.32
C ALA A 339 36.84 32.54 10.00
N GLY A 340 37.71 33.25 9.27
CA GLY A 340 38.99 33.74 9.81
C GLY A 340 38.85 34.93 10.77
N ALA A 341 37.69 35.58 10.80
CA ALA A 341 37.39 36.75 11.64
C ALA A 341 35.88 36.79 11.94
N PRO A 342 35.44 37.55 12.97
CA PRO A 342 34.03 37.77 13.22
C PRO A 342 33.37 38.41 12.00
N LEU A 343 32.21 37.90 11.61
CA LEU A 343 31.44 38.45 10.50
C LEU A 343 30.65 39.67 10.99
N ALA A 344 30.85 40.82 10.33
CA ALA A 344 30.17 42.06 10.66
C ALA A 344 28.73 42.15 10.12
N GLN A 345 28.37 41.26 9.18
CA GLN A 345 27.06 41.21 8.55
C GLN A 345 26.63 39.74 8.31
N PRO A 346 25.32 39.47 8.23
CA PRO A 346 24.80 38.20 7.70
C PRO A 346 25.44 37.86 6.36
N VAL A 347 25.70 36.57 6.14
CA VAL A 347 26.32 36.10 4.89
C VAL A 347 25.49 34.98 4.31
N GLU A 348 25.06 35.16 3.06
CA GLU A 348 24.31 34.18 2.30
C GLU A 348 25.22 33.07 1.75
N VAL A 349 24.91 31.81 2.04
CA VAL A 349 25.61 30.65 1.48
C VAL A 349 24.68 30.01 0.46
N GLN A 350 25.01 30.11 -0.82
CA GLN A 350 24.17 29.55 -1.86
C GLN A 350 24.49 28.06 -2.10
N VAL A 351 23.44 27.25 -2.17
CA VAL A 351 23.52 25.81 -2.38
C VAL A 351 23.00 25.48 -3.76
N TRP A 352 23.87 25.00 -4.63
CA TRP A 352 23.52 24.68 -6.00
C TRP A 352 23.37 23.16 -6.13
N SER A 353 22.25 22.70 -6.66
CA SER A 353 22.07 21.29 -7.05
C SER A 353 21.88 21.22 -8.57
N GLY A 354 22.69 20.43 -9.27
CA GLY A 354 22.50 20.11 -10.68
C GLY A 354 23.36 20.87 -11.72
N ALA A 355 23.07 20.56 -12.99
CA ALA A 355 23.88 20.90 -14.18
C ALA A 355 23.48 22.22 -14.90
N ALA A 356 22.56 23.00 -14.34
CA ALA A 356 22.13 24.27 -14.90
C ALA A 356 22.99 25.43 -14.36
N ASP A 357 23.25 26.45 -15.20
CA ASP A 357 24.00 27.66 -14.86
C ASP A 357 23.21 28.68 -13.98
N GLU A 358 22.08 28.27 -13.42
CA GLU A 358 21.26 29.08 -12.52
C GLU A 358 21.09 28.40 -11.15
N PRO A 359 21.07 29.19 -10.05
CA PRO A 359 20.94 28.65 -8.70
C PRO A 359 19.56 28.01 -8.57
N GLN A 360 19.51 26.69 -8.45
CA GLN A 360 18.23 26.02 -8.26
C GLN A 360 17.64 26.45 -6.91
N ALA A 361 18.45 26.52 -5.84
CA ALA A 361 18.08 27.08 -4.53
C ALA A 361 19.07 28.19 -4.11
N SER A 362 18.56 29.27 -3.51
CA SER A 362 19.39 30.17 -2.69
C SER A 362 19.00 29.94 -1.23
N LEU A 363 20.00 29.75 -0.38
CA LEU A 363 19.82 29.71 1.06
C LEU A 363 20.43 30.98 1.65
N THR A 364 19.60 31.99 1.86
CA THR A 364 20.03 33.19 2.57
C THR A 364 20.19 32.87 4.05
N MET A 365 21.43 32.85 4.53
CA MET A 365 21.75 32.53 5.92
C MET A 365 22.02 33.80 6.72
N PHE A 366 21.46 33.85 7.94
CA PHE A 366 21.81 34.86 8.92
C PHE A 366 22.84 34.30 9.88
N ILE A 367 24.09 34.71 9.70
CA ILE A 367 25.17 34.41 10.65
C ILE A 367 25.20 35.54 11.67
N SER A 368 24.79 35.25 12.91
CA SER A 368 24.94 36.19 14.02
C SER A 368 26.12 35.73 14.89
N SER A 369 27.05 36.64 15.17
CA SER A 369 28.04 36.41 16.23
C SER A 369 27.32 36.61 17.55
N ALA A 370 27.08 35.55 18.31
CA ALA A 370 26.53 35.65 19.65
C ALA A 370 27.59 36.25 20.60
N ALA A 371 27.76 37.57 20.56
CA ALA A 371 28.38 38.30 21.66
C ALA A 371 27.32 38.48 22.74
N ALA A 372 27.28 37.53 23.68
CA ALA A 372 26.52 37.54 24.94
C ALA A 372 24.98 37.43 24.85
N GLY A 373 24.45 36.25 25.20
CA GLY A 373 23.47 36.17 26.29
C GLY A 373 21.97 36.32 26.03
N GLU A 374 21.47 36.50 24.81
CA GLU A 374 20.01 36.52 24.57
C GLU A 374 19.59 35.62 23.39
N SER A 375 18.78 34.60 23.69
CA SER A 375 18.19 33.68 22.71
C SER A 375 16.97 34.33 22.05
N ASN A 376 17.12 34.88 20.85
CA ASN A 376 15.99 35.24 19.99
C ASN A 376 15.70 34.11 19.01
N ASN A 377 14.77 33.23 19.38
CA ASN A 377 14.28 32.12 18.56
C ASN A 377 13.04 32.46 17.73
N GLU A 378 12.68 33.73 17.56
CA GLU A 378 11.52 34.12 16.76
C GLU A 378 11.80 35.35 15.88
N VAL A 379 12.15 35.12 14.61
CA VAL A 379 11.90 36.01 13.46
C VAL A 379 11.59 35.10 12.25
N PRO A 380 10.61 35.44 11.37
CA PRO A 380 9.80 34.48 10.60
C PRO A 380 10.51 33.64 9.54
#